data_AF-A0A2K3K8Y1-F1
#
_entry.id   AF-A0A2K3K8Y1-F1
#
_cell.length_a   1.000
_cell.length_b   1.000
_cell.length_c   1.000
_cell.angle_alpha   90.00
_cell.angle_beta   90.00
_cell.angle_gamma   90.00
#
_symmetry.space_group_name_H-M   'P 1'
#
loop_
_entity.id
_entity.type
_entity.pdbx_description
1 polymer ?
#
loop_
_entity_poly.entity_id
_entity_poly.type
_entity_poly.pdbx_seq_one_letter_code
_entity_poly.pdbx_strand_id
1 'polypeptide(L)'
;MSVNDVVTSGTKPLGFLDYNSTGHLDVDVAEKVIKGIVDGCKQSDCALLGGETAEMPGLYREGDFDLCGCVVGIAKKDSVIDGKNIIAGDILIGLPSSGVHSNGFSLEFLVVGTPLTKTAGV
;
A
#
# COMPACT_ATOMS: atom_id res chain seq x y z
N MET A 1 -2.92 2.47 0.76
CA MET A 1 -3.52 1.45 1.64
C MET A 1 -3.21 1.72 3.10
N SER A 2 -1.99 1.49 3.57
CA SER A 2 -1.67 1.43 5.00
C SER A 2 -2.08 2.68 5.79
N VAL A 3 -1.87 3.88 5.22
CA VAL A 3 -2.30 5.14 5.85
C VAL A 3 -3.81 5.21 6.07
N ASN A 4 -4.61 4.78 5.08
CA ASN A 4 -6.07 4.80 5.22
C ASN A 4 -6.53 3.89 6.36
N ASP A 5 -5.92 2.71 6.50
CA ASP A 5 -6.25 1.77 7.57
C ASP A 5 -5.98 2.38 8.95
N VAL A 6 -4.91 3.17 9.10
CA VAL A 6 -4.61 3.84 10.37
C VAL A 6 -5.54 5.04 10.61
N VAL A 7 -5.83 5.83 9.59
CA VAL A 7 -6.70 7.03 9.72
C VAL A 7 -8.12 6.67 10.12
N THR A 8 -8.64 5.51 9.70
CA THR A 8 -9.98 5.04 10.14
C THR A 8 -10.11 4.88 11.66
N SER A 9 -9.00 4.70 12.36
CA SER A 9 -8.97 4.60 13.83
C SER A 9 -8.83 5.98 14.52
N GLY A 10 -8.93 7.10 13.78
CA GLY A 10 -8.74 8.46 14.31
C GLY A 10 -7.26 8.82 14.56
N THR A 11 -6.33 8.10 13.92
CA THR A 11 -4.90 8.22 14.18
C THR A 11 -4.23 9.16 13.16
N LYS A 12 -3.30 10.00 13.63
CA LYS A 12 -2.40 10.77 12.74
C LYS A 12 -1.22 9.89 12.32
N PRO A 13 -0.98 9.65 11.02
CA PRO A 13 0.24 9.00 10.53
C PRO A 13 1.48 9.80 10.92
N LEU A 14 2.56 9.12 11.31
CA LEU A 14 3.85 9.73 11.65
C LEU A 14 4.94 9.30 10.67
N GLY A 15 4.99 8.02 10.37
CA GLY A 15 6.02 7.49 9.49
C GLY A 15 5.64 6.20 8.79
N PHE A 16 6.36 5.92 7.72
CA PHE A 16 6.19 4.76 6.86
C PHE A 16 7.54 4.05 6.70
N LEU A 17 7.53 2.72 6.65
CA LEU A 17 8.66 1.88 6.28
C LEU A 17 8.26 0.98 5.11
N ASP A 18 9.16 0.81 4.15
CA ASP A 18 8.95 -0.10 3.03
C ASP A 18 9.81 -1.37 3.10
N TYR A 19 9.33 -2.41 2.43
CA TYR A 19 10.05 -3.65 2.21
C TYR A 19 9.81 -4.10 0.77
N ASN A 20 10.84 -4.00 -0.07
CA ASN A 20 10.79 -4.34 -1.49
C ASN A 20 11.56 -5.64 -1.76
N SER A 21 10.84 -6.68 -2.18
CA SER A 21 11.41 -7.99 -2.47
C SER A 21 11.32 -8.31 -3.96
N THR A 22 12.36 -8.89 -4.55
CA THR A 22 12.40 -9.20 -5.99
C THR A 22 13.18 -10.48 -6.26
N GLY A 23 12.96 -11.10 -7.43
CA GLY A 23 13.80 -12.20 -7.90
C GLY A 23 15.20 -11.73 -8.30
N HIS A 24 15.26 -10.57 -8.97
CA HIS A 24 16.49 -9.87 -9.33
C HIS A 24 16.25 -8.36 -9.25
N LEU A 25 17.20 -7.61 -8.69
CA LEU A 25 17.08 -6.18 -8.50
C LEU A 25 17.34 -5.42 -9.80
N ASP A 26 16.25 -5.02 -10.46
CA ASP A 26 16.26 -3.94 -11.45
C ASP A 26 16.21 -2.59 -10.73
N VAL A 27 17.31 -1.84 -10.79
CA VAL A 27 17.46 -0.55 -10.13
C VAL A 27 16.50 0.51 -10.69
N ASP A 28 16.23 0.49 -12.00
CA ASP A 28 15.35 1.47 -12.65
C ASP A 28 13.88 1.23 -12.25
N VAL A 29 13.50 -0.04 -12.05
CA VAL A 29 12.17 -0.39 -11.51
C VAL A 29 12.09 -0.01 -10.04
N ALA A 30 13.10 -0.36 -9.23
CA ALA A 30 13.14 -0.02 -7.82
C ALA A 30 13.05 1.49 -7.58
N GLU A 31 13.77 2.31 -8.35
CA GLU A 31 13.69 3.78 -8.23
C GLU A 31 12.27 4.30 -8.45
N LYS A 32 11.56 3.78 -9.46
CA LYS A 32 10.16 4.16 -9.74
C LYS A 32 9.22 3.76 -8.60
N VAL A 33 9.42 2.58 -8.03
CA VAL A 33 8.65 2.10 -6.87
C VAL A 33 8.88 3.03 -5.68
N ILE A 34 10.13 3.29 -5.30
CA ILE A 34 10.48 4.17 -4.18
C ILE A 34 9.94 5.58 -4.40
N LYS A 35 10.02 6.12 -5.62
CA LYS A 35 9.42 7.42 -5.96
C LYS A 35 7.91 7.45 -5.68
N GLY A 36 7.19 6.39 -6.06
CA GLY A 36 5.76 6.25 -5.75
C GLY A 36 5.48 6.22 -4.24
N ILE A 37 6.33 5.53 -3.46
CA ILE A 37 6.23 5.49 -1.99
C ILE A 37 6.45 6.89 -1.40
N VAL A 38 7.47 7.61 -1.85
CA VAL A 38 7.77 8.98 -1.42
C VAL A 38 6.58 9.91 -1.70
N ASP A 39 5.98 9.81 -2.88
CA ASP A 39 4.83 10.64 -3.23
C ASP A 39 3.58 10.26 -2.43
N GLY A 40 3.41 8.98 -2.08
CA GLY A 40 2.38 8.52 -1.15
C GLY A 40 2.58 9.06 0.27
N CYS A 41 3.82 9.08 0.77
CA CYS A 41 4.16 9.63 2.08
C CYS A 41 3.87 11.13 2.16
N LYS A 42 4.22 11.90 1.11
CA LYS A 42 3.91 13.33 1.01
C LYS A 42 2.41 13.60 1.04
N GLN A 43 1.63 12.84 0.28
CA GLN A 43 0.16 12.97 0.28
C GLN A 43 -0.45 12.64 1.66
N SER A 44 0.22 11.79 2.42
CA SER A 44 -0.24 11.29 3.72
C SER A 44 0.24 12.11 4.92
N ASP A 45 0.99 13.21 4.69
CA ASP A 45 1.65 14.00 5.74
C ASP A 45 2.48 13.12 6.71
N CYS A 46 3.20 12.11 6.19
CA CYS A 46 4.06 11.25 6.99
C CYS A 46 5.49 11.17 6.43
N ALA A 47 6.44 10.87 7.31
CA ALA A 47 7.84 10.70 6.92
C ALA A 47 8.09 9.29 6.36
N LEU A 48 8.86 9.18 5.28
CA LEU A 48 9.50 7.91 4.94
C LEU A 48 10.67 7.71 5.90
N LEU A 49 10.55 6.76 6.82
CA LEU A 49 11.55 6.52 7.87
C LEU A 49 12.72 5.67 7.38
N GLY A 50 12.50 4.90 6.32
CA GLY A 50 13.47 4.01 5.71
C GLY A 50 12.77 2.82 5.07
N GLY A 51 13.57 1.90 4.56
CA GLY A 51 13.08 0.67 3.97
C GLY A 51 14.18 -0.37 3.87
N GLU A 52 13.81 -1.53 3.35
CA GLU A 52 14.75 -2.63 3.10
C GLU A 52 14.47 -3.24 1.73
N THR A 53 15.54 -3.69 1.06
CA THR A 53 15.46 -4.32 -0.26
C THR A 53 16.05 -5.72 -0.20
N ALA A 54 15.31 -6.71 -0.70
CA ALA A 54 15.73 -8.11 -0.68
C ALA A 54 15.70 -8.72 -2.08
N GLU A 55 16.82 -9.32 -2.49
CA GLU A 55 16.90 -10.15 -3.70
C GLU A 55 16.79 -11.63 -3.29
N MET A 56 15.75 -12.29 -3.79
CA MET A 56 15.39 -13.67 -3.43
C MET A 56 15.03 -14.49 -4.68
N PRO A 57 16.02 -14.83 -5.53
CA PRO A 57 15.80 -15.52 -6.82
C PRO A 57 15.22 -16.95 -6.67
N GLY A 58 15.33 -17.54 -5.49
CA GLY A 58 14.70 -18.83 -5.17
C GLY A 58 13.22 -18.74 -4.81
N LEU A 59 12.68 -17.53 -4.58
CA LEU A 59 11.31 -17.29 -4.15
C LEU A 59 10.49 -16.56 -5.22
N TYR A 60 11.05 -15.50 -5.79
CA TYR A 60 10.40 -14.68 -6.82
C TYR A 60 10.94 -15.01 -8.21
N ARG A 61 10.07 -14.97 -9.22
CA ARG A 61 10.49 -15.15 -10.62
C ARG A 61 11.21 -13.90 -11.11
N GLU A 62 11.91 -14.05 -12.21
CA GLU A 62 12.50 -12.91 -12.91
C GLU A 62 11.40 -11.90 -13.33
N GLY A 63 11.61 -10.63 -13.00
CA GLY A 63 10.64 -9.55 -13.22
C GLY A 63 9.53 -9.43 -12.18
N ASP A 64 9.34 -10.44 -11.31
CA ASP A 64 8.37 -10.36 -10.20
C ASP A 64 8.99 -9.63 -9.02
N PHE A 65 8.20 -8.74 -8.39
CA PHE A 65 8.53 -8.12 -7.12
C PHE A 65 7.30 -8.07 -6.20
N ASP A 66 7.55 -7.91 -4.91
CA ASP A 66 6.56 -7.76 -3.85
C ASP A 66 6.90 -6.55 -3.00
N LEU A 67 5.87 -5.76 -2.69
CA LEU A 67 6.00 -4.51 -1.95
C LEU A 67 5.14 -4.56 -0.71
N CYS A 68 5.79 -4.54 0.44
CA CYS A 68 5.16 -4.43 1.73
C CYS A 68 5.45 -3.06 2.36
N GLY A 69 4.51 -2.58 3.17
CA GLY A 69 4.62 -1.27 3.82
C GLY A 69 4.06 -1.28 5.23
N CYS A 70 4.81 -0.70 6.16
CA CYS A 70 4.42 -0.54 7.56
C CYS A 70 4.21 0.95 7.85
N VAL A 71 3.08 1.29 8.48
CA VAL A 71 2.80 2.66 8.92
C VAL A 71 2.73 2.70 10.44
N VAL A 72 3.31 3.75 11.01
CA VAL A 72 3.21 4.07 12.43
C VAL A 72 2.44 5.38 12.55
N GLY A 73 1.45 5.40 13.44
CA GLY A 73 0.65 6.59 13.73
C GLY A 73 0.46 6.79 15.23
N ILE A 74 -0.06 7.96 15.59
CA ILE A 74 -0.37 8.36 16.96
C ILE A 74 -1.79 8.90 17.09
N ALA A 75 -2.46 8.53 18.19
CA ALA A 75 -3.77 9.04 18.55
C ALA A 75 -3.79 9.39 20.04
N LYS A 76 -4.62 10.36 20.43
CA LYS A 76 -4.99 10.52 21.84
C LYS A 76 -5.94 9.38 22.20
N LYS A 77 -5.78 8.80 23.39
CA LYS A 77 -6.60 7.68 23.86
C LYS A 77 -8.10 7.95 23.72
N ASP A 78 -8.54 9.15 24.10
CA ASP A 78 -9.95 9.54 24.09
C ASP A 78 -10.45 9.97 22.69
N SER A 79 -9.58 9.99 21.68
CA SER A 79 -9.90 10.33 20.29
C SER A 79 -9.85 9.12 19.34
N VAL A 80 -9.57 7.93 19.87
CA VAL A 80 -9.60 6.69 19.07
C VAL A 80 -11.03 6.43 18.61
N ILE A 81 -11.17 6.19 17.30
CA ILE A 81 -12.44 5.81 16.68
C ILE A 81 -12.49 4.28 16.66
N ASP A 82 -13.39 3.70 17.45
CA ASP A 82 -13.54 2.24 17.60
C ASP A 82 -14.98 1.73 17.34
N GLY A 83 -15.86 2.63 16.90
CA GLY A 83 -17.25 2.31 16.55
C GLY A 83 -18.21 2.09 17.73
N LYS A 84 -17.76 2.16 19.00
CA LYS A 84 -18.62 1.90 20.16
C LYS A 84 -19.78 2.88 20.35
N ASN A 85 -19.64 4.10 19.81
CA ASN A 85 -20.64 5.16 19.92
C ASN A 85 -21.61 5.20 18.73
N ILE A 86 -21.54 4.24 17.80
CA ILE A 86 -22.47 4.17 16.66
C ILE A 86 -23.85 3.73 17.16
N ILE A 87 -24.88 4.45 16.77
CA ILE A 87 -26.27 4.21 17.17
C ILE A 87 -27.23 4.20 15.97
N ALA A 88 -28.42 3.62 16.16
CA ALA A 88 -29.47 3.66 15.15
C ALA A 88 -29.88 5.13 14.87
N GLY A 89 -29.90 5.49 13.59
CA GLY A 89 -30.16 6.86 13.13
C GLY A 89 -28.91 7.62 12.70
N ASP A 90 -27.71 7.09 12.99
CA ASP A 90 -26.47 7.63 12.43
C ASP A 90 -26.42 7.51 10.91
N ILE A 91 -25.72 8.46 10.27
CA ILE A 91 -25.63 8.57 8.81
C ILE A 91 -24.29 8.00 8.35
N LEU A 92 -24.33 7.11 7.35
CA LEU A 92 -23.13 6.62 6.67
C LEU A 92 -22.72 7.58 5.55
N ILE A 93 -21.48 8.06 5.62
CA ILE A 93 -20.88 8.92 4.59
C ILE A 93 -19.78 8.13 3.89
N GLY A 94 -19.93 7.94 2.57
CA GLY A 94 -18.92 7.34 1.72
C GLY A 94 -18.06 8.41 1.04
N LEU A 95 -16.74 8.20 1.03
CA LEU A 95 -15.84 8.99 0.20
C LEU A 95 -15.62 8.28 -1.14
N PRO A 96 -15.62 9.00 -2.28
CA PRO A 96 -15.42 8.38 -3.58
C PRO A 96 -14.02 7.74 -3.68
N SER A 97 -13.96 6.55 -4.26
CA SER A 97 -12.70 5.90 -4.61
C SER A 97 -12.12 6.49 -5.92
N SER A 98 -10.84 6.22 -6.19
CA SER A 98 -10.20 6.52 -7.47
C SER A 98 -10.32 5.37 -8.48
N GLY A 99 -11.14 4.35 -8.18
CA GLY A 99 -11.25 3.10 -8.95
C GLY A 99 -11.28 1.88 -8.02
N VAL A 100 -10.66 0.78 -8.46
CA VAL A 100 -10.52 -0.49 -7.69
C VAL A 100 -9.49 -0.39 -6.55
N HIS A 101 -8.77 0.73 -6.46
CA HIS A 101 -7.64 0.96 -5.56
C HIS A 101 -6.55 -0.09 -5.74
N SER A 102 -6.43 -1.03 -4.81
CA SER A 102 -5.34 -1.99 -4.67
C SER A 102 -5.85 -3.40 -4.39
N ASN A 103 -7.16 -3.62 -4.55
CA ASN A 103 -7.83 -4.88 -4.27
C ASN A 103 -8.60 -5.36 -5.50
N GLY A 104 -8.64 -6.67 -5.71
CA GLY A 104 -9.45 -7.27 -6.78
C GLY A 104 -8.76 -7.37 -8.15
N PHE A 105 -7.49 -6.99 -8.27
CA PHE A 105 -6.73 -7.09 -9.52
C PHE A 105 -6.70 -8.51 -10.11
N SER A 106 -6.71 -9.56 -9.27
CA SER A 106 -6.80 -10.95 -9.76
C SER A 106 -8.06 -11.21 -10.59
N LEU A 107 -9.21 -10.64 -10.18
CA LEU A 107 -10.46 -10.75 -10.94
C LEU A 107 -10.44 -9.85 -12.18
N GLU A 108 -9.89 -8.65 -12.05
CA GLU A 108 -9.75 -7.73 -13.17
C GLU A 108 -8.94 -8.34 -14.32
N PHE A 109 -7.79 -8.93 -14.03
CA PHE A 109 -6.96 -9.63 -15.03
C PHE A 109 -7.69 -10.82 -15.66
N LEU A 110 -8.47 -11.56 -14.87
CA LEU A 110 -9.27 -12.68 -15.39
C LEU A 110 -10.33 -12.21 -16.40
N VAL A 111 -11.01 -11.10 -16.12
CA VAL A 111 -12.11 -10.59 -16.96
C VAL A 111 -11.61 -9.89 -18.21
N VAL A 112 -10.53 -9.10 -18.10
CA VAL A 112 -9.98 -8.32 -19.23
C VAL A 112 -9.14 -9.19 -20.18
N GLY A 113 -8.75 -10.40 -19.76
CA GLY A 113 -7.98 -11.33 -20.59
C GLY A 113 -6.51 -10.92 -20.77
N THR A 114 -6.03 -9.97 -19.97
CA THR A 114 -4.60 -9.64 -19.91
C THR A 114 -3.89 -10.79 -19.20
N PRO A 115 -2.95 -11.50 -19.86
CA PRO A 115 -2.21 -12.55 -19.19
C PRO A 115 -1.47 -11.97 -17.99
N LEU A 116 -1.58 -12.62 -16.82
CA LEU A 116 -0.73 -12.37 -15.64
C LEU A 116 0.77 -12.67 -15.91
N THR A 117 1.12 -13.02 -17.15
CA THR A 117 2.47 -13.40 -17.58
C THR A 117 2.71 -12.97 -19.04
N LYS A 118 3.02 -11.69 -19.29
CA LYS A 118 3.69 -11.25 -20.52
C LYS A 118 4.66 -10.09 -20.27
N THR A 119 5.76 -10.39 -19.59
CA THR A 119 7.06 -9.71 -19.78
C THR A 119 8.18 -10.63 -19.27
N ALA A 120 8.44 -11.70 -20.03
CA ALA A 120 9.72 -12.40 -20.01
C ALA A 120 9.98 -12.78 -21.47
N GLY A 121 10.66 -11.88 -22.17
CA GLY A 121 10.77 -11.91 -23.63
C GLY A 121 11.57 -10.75 -24.16
N VAL A 122 12.72 -10.46 -23.53
CA VAL A 122 14.02 -10.19 -24.16
C VAL A 122 15.07 -10.71 -23.18
#